data_AF-A0A811JPS1-F1
#
_entry.id   AF-A0A811JPS1-F1
#
_cell.length_a   1.000
_cell.length_b   1.000
_cell.length_c   1.000
_cell.angle_alpha   90.00
_cell.angle_beta   90.00
_cell.angle_gamma   90.00
#
_symmetry.space_group_name_H-M   'P 1'
#
loop_
_entity.id
_entity.type
_entity.pdbx_description
1 polymer ?
#
loop_
_entity_poly.entity_id
_entity_poly.type
_entity_poly.pdbx_seq_one_letter_code
_entity_poly.pdbx_strand_id
1 'polypeptide(L)'
;MSLANLHMPYAMSVPKVKSCENVTIFVAIMSTGDKAAYLQRRALRNTYLKQAKQLNILHKFFIGTSNTSRKDLLTKEMYAHDDLVFINTVDTYANNTLKWNAMHQYHQSFCKEAFFFMKLDDDVVVHFERLILWLERDFGGLTTNKTDWLVCYRIHGVKPNRDPHNKW
;
A
#
# COMPACT_ATOMS: atom_id res chain seq x y z
N MET A 1 7.84 -3.56 29.21
CA MET A 1 6.59 -2.95 28.72
C MET A 1 6.06 -3.87 27.63
N SER A 2 5.22 -4.85 27.97
CA SER A 2 4.58 -5.72 26.98
C SER A 2 3.33 -5.02 26.47
N LEU A 3 3.25 -4.77 25.16
CA LEU A 3 1.99 -4.41 24.51
C LEU A 3 1.17 -5.70 24.43
N ALA A 4 0.46 -6.03 25.50
CA ALA A 4 -0.43 -7.17 25.56
C ALA A 4 -1.69 -6.89 24.73
N ASN A 5 -1.94 -7.73 23.73
CA ASN A 5 -3.26 -8.03 23.15
C ASN A 5 -4.15 -6.83 22.75
N LEU A 6 -3.63 -5.89 21.96
CA LEU A 6 -4.50 -4.92 21.28
C LEU A 6 -5.19 -5.60 20.09
N HIS A 7 -6.45 -6.00 20.27
CA HIS A 7 -7.29 -6.57 19.21
C HIS A 7 -8.20 -5.50 18.62
N MET A 8 -7.90 -5.04 17.40
CA MET A 8 -8.71 -4.08 16.68
C MET A 8 -9.36 -4.76 15.46
N PRO A 9 -10.66 -5.12 15.53
CA PRO A 9 -11.34 -5.74 14.40
C PRO A 9 -11.53 -4.71 13.29
N TYR A 10 -11.33 -5.15 12.04
CA TYR A 10 -11.70 -4.39 10.85
C TYR A 10 -12.16 -5.36 9.75
N ALA A 11 -12.94 -4.84 8.82
CA ALA A 11 -13.34 -5.55 7.62
C ALA A 11 -12.73 -4.85 6.39
N MET A 12 -12.50 -5.60 5.32
CA MET A 12 -12.06 -5.03 4.05
C MET A 12 -12.81 -5.64 2.87
N SER A 13 -12.93 -4.88 1.78
CA SER A 13 -13.53 -5.37 0.55
C SER A 13 -12.66 -6.45 -0.09
N VAL A 14 -13.30 -7.47 -0.63
CA VAL A 14 -12.64 -8.56 -1.37
C VAL A 14 -12.47 -8.18 -2.85
N PRO A 15 -11.47 -8.75 -3.56
CA PRO A 15 -11.35 -8.55 -5.00
C PRO A 15 -12.60 -9.05 -5.75
N LYS A 16 -13.00 -8.35 -6.83
CA LYS A 16 -14.06 -8.83 -7.72
C LYS A 16 -13.68 -10.13 -8.43
N VAL A 17 -12.42 -10.24 -8.83
CA VAL A 17 -11.82 -11.44 -9.43
C VAL A 17 -10.63 -11.87 -8.59
N LYS A 18 -10.66 -13.10 -8.08
CA LYS A 18 -9.54 -13.70 -7.33
C LYS A 18 -8.47 -14.19 -8.30
N SER A 19 -7.68 -13.27 -8.86
CA SER A 19 -6.55 -13.59 -9.72
C SER A 19 -5.32 -12.79 -9.29
N CYS A 20 -4.24 -13.51 -9.01
CA CYS A 20 -2.89 -13.01 -8.75
C CYS A 20 -1.89 -14.00 -9.37
N GLU A 21 -2.10 -14.29 -10.66
CA GLU A 21 -1.20 -15.15 -11.42
C GLU A 21 -0.10 -14.31 -12.05
N ASN A 22 1.13 -14.82 -12.02
CA ASN A 22 2.30 -14.18 -12.62
C ASN A 22 2.56 -12.75 -12.13
N VAL A 23 2.28 -12.46 -10.86
CA VAL A 23 2.57 -11.15 -10.24
C VAL A 23 4.00 -11.18 -9.68
N THR A 24 4.85 -10.29 -10.16
CA THR A 24 6.21 -10.10 -9.61
C THR A 24 6.17 -9.23 -8.36
N ILE A 25 5.43 -8.12 -8.40
CA ILE A 25 5.34 -7.19 -7.26
C ILE A 25 3.87 -6.86 -6.99
N PHE A 26 3.43 -7.11 -5.75
CA PHE A 26 2.18 -6.56 -5.24
C PHE A 26 2.45 -5.20 -4.58
N VAL A 27 1.90 -4.14 -5.18
CA VAL A 27 2.04 -2.76 -4.70
C VAL A 27 0.79 -2.35 -3.93
N ALA A 28 0.92 -2.22 -2.63
CA ALA A 28 -0.13 -1.71 -1.77
C ALA A 28 0.07 -0.20 -1.53
N ILE A 29 -0.88 0.62 -1.96
CA ILE A 29 -0.80 2.08 -1.89
C ILE A 29 -1.78 2.58 -0.83
N MET A 30 -1.26 3.29 0.17
CA MET A 30 -2.04 3.94 1.21
C MET A 30 -2.67 5.23 0.66
N SER A 31 -3.99 5.37 0.71
CA SER A 31 -4.70 6.56 0.20
C SER A 31 -5.97 6.85 1.00
N THR A 32 -6.62 7.99 0.77
CA THR A 32 -7.85 8.41 1.49
C THR A 32 -9.03 8.63 0.54
N GLY A 33 -10.24 8.72 1.09
CA GLY A 33 -11.47 8.83 0.29
C GLY A 33 -11.81 10.23 -0.25
N ASP A 34 -11.02 11.26 0.03
CA ASP A 34 -11.35 12.65 -0.30
C ASP A 34 -11.01 13.05 -1.76
N LYS A 35 -11.38 14.27 -2.14
CA LYS A 35 -11.18 14.80 -3.50
C LYS A 35 -9.71 14.97 -3.88
N ALA A 36 -8.84 15.35 -2.94
CA ALA A 36 -7.42 15.54 -3.24
C ALA A 36 -6.76 14.19 -3.52
N ALA A 37 -7.02 13.19 -2.67
CA ALA A 37 -6.56 11.83 -2.88
C ALA A 37 -7.12 11.19 -4.18
N TYR A 38 -8.37 11.48 -4.55
CA TYR A 38 -8.90 11.10 -5.87
C TYR A 38 -8.03 11.63 -7.03
N LEU A 39 -7.60 12.90 -6.96
CA LEU A 39 -6.73 13.50 -7.97
C LEU A 39 -5.34 12.85 -7.96
N GLN A 40 -4.80 12.53 -6.78
CA GLN A 40 -3.53 11.82 -6.65
C GLN A 40 -3.60 10.44 -7.29
N ARG A 41 -4.56 9.59 -6.89
CA ARG A 41 -4.74 8.27 -7.51
C ARG A 41 -4.88 8.35 -9.03
N ARG A 42 -5.65 9.32 -9.54
CA ARG A 42 -5.76 9.56 -10.99
C ARG A 42 -4.41 9.92 -11.62
N ALA A 43 -3.60 10.77 -10.98
CA ALA A 43 -2.27 11.11 -11.45
C ALA A 43 -1.33 9.88 -11.45
N LEU A 44 -1.31 9.08 -10.38
CA LEU A 44 -0.51 7.86 -10.30
C LEU A 44 -0.90 6.87 -11.42
N ARG A 45 -2.22 6.64 -11.63
CA ARG A 45 -2.76 5.80 -12.72
C ARG A 45 -2.31 6.28 -14.11
N ASN A 46 -2.30 7.59 -14.33
CA ASN A 46 -1.93 8.19 -15.62
C ASN A 46 -0.41 8.32 -15.83
N THR A 47 0.40 7.97 -14.82
CA THR A 47 1.86 8.07 -14.85
C THR A 47 2.49 6.69 -14.72
N TYR A 48 3.27 6.43 -13.66
CA TYR A 48 4.07 5.21 -13.52
C TYR A 48 3.24 3.94 -13.28
N LEU A 49 1.98 4.03 -12.84
CA LEU A 49 1.13 2.84 -12.74
C LEU A 49 0.61 2.36 -14.10
N LYS A 50 0.69 3.18 -15.16
CA LYS A 50 0.26 2.80 -16.51
C LYS A 50 1.04 1.60 -17.06
N GLN A 51 2.32 1.50 -16.73
CA GLN A 51 3.21 0.40 -17.12
C GLN A 51 3.20 -0.79 -16.15
N ALA A 52 2.50 -0.69 -15.01
CA ALA A 52 2.53 -1.71 -13.95
C ALA A 52 2.15 -3.10 -14.50
N LYS A 53 1.05 -3.20 -15.26
CA LYS A 53 0.60 -4.47 -15.84
C LYS A 53 1.62 -5.10 -16.79
N GLN A 54 2.34 -4.29 -17.58
CA GLN A 54 3.36 -4.78 -18.53
C GLN A 54 4.59 -5.34 -17.80
N LEU A 55 4.82 -4.90 -16.56
CA LEU A 55 5.91 -5.31 -15.71
C LEU A 55 5.49 -6.35 -14.66
N ASN A 56 4.33 -6.99 -14.83
CA ASN A 56 3.78 -7.97 -13.88
C ASN A 56 3.58 -7.40 -12.46
N ILE A 57 3.25 -6.12 -12.36
CA ILE A 57 2.98 -5.42 -11.11
C ILE A 57 1.47 -5.28 -10.94
N LEU A 58 0.95 -5.75 -9.79
CA LEU A 58 -0.44 -5.55 -9.39
C LEU A 58 -0.49 -4.49 -8.28
N HIS A 59 -1.21 -3.39 -8.51
CA HIS A 59 -1.39 -2.36 -7.49
C HIS A 59 -2.82 -2.34 -6.93
N LYS A 60 -2.94 -1.97 -5.66
CA LYS A 60 -4.22 -1.71 -4.98
C LYS A 60 -4.11 -0.49 -4.08
N PHE A 61 -5.09 0.41 -4.14
CA PHE A 61 -5.26 1.54 -3.22
C PHE A 61 -6.11 1.12 -2.02
N PHE A 62 -5.60 1.33 -0.82
CA PHE A 62 -6.28 1.01 0.43
C PHE A 62 -6.86 2.27 1.05
N ILE A 63 -8.19 2.32 1.16
CA ILE A 63 -8.95 3.51 1.51
C ILE A 63 -9.84 3.20 2.71
N GLY A 64 -9.83 4.06 3.73
CA GLY A 64 -10.78 4.01 4.83
C GLY A 64 -11.92 5.00 4.63
N THR A 65 -12.53 5.42 5.74
CA THR A 65 -13.67 6.34 5.72
C THR A 65 -13.35 7.61 6.50
N SER A 66 -13.83 8.75 6.04
CA SER A 66 -13.76 10.01 6.78
C SER A 66 -14.96 10.88 6.45
N ASN A 67 -15.16 11.95 7.21
CA ASN A 67 -16.20 12.94 6.92
C ASN A 67 -15.95 13.69 5.60
N THR A 68 -14.71 13.70 5.12
CA THR A 68 -14.31 14.33 3.85
C THR A 68 -14.36 13.36 2.66
N SER A 69 -14.65 12.07 2.90
CA SER A 69 -14.76 11.06 1.85
C SER A 69 -15.83 11.42 0.82
N ARG A 70 -15.46 11.35 -0.46
CA ARG A 70 -16.32 11.65 -1.60
C ARG A 70 -16.87 10.38 -2.22
N LYS A 71 -18.00 9.91 -1.66
CA LYS A 71 -18.69 8.69 -2.12
C LYS A 71 -18.97 8.70 -3.62
N ASP A 72 -19.40 9.84 -4.16
CA ASP A 72 -19.67 10.01 -5.59
C ASP A 72 -18.44 9.76 -6.49
N LEU A 73 -17.26 10.19 -6.04
CA LEU A 73 -16.00 9.96 -6.77
C LEU A 73 -15.51 8.52 -6.59
N LEU A 74 -15.58 8.00 -5.36
CA LEU A 74 -15.20 6.62 -5.04
C LEU A 74 -16.04 5.62 -5.82
N THR A 75 -17.36 5.82 -5.90
CA THR A 75 -18.26 4.98 -6.70
C THR A 75 -17.86 5.00 -8.18
N LYS A 76 -17.53 6.17 -8.74
CA LYS A 76 -17.03 6.26 -10.13
C LYS A 76 -15.72 5.49 -10.32
N GLU A 77 -14.78 5.62 -9.40
CA GLU A 77 -13.52 4.86 -9.45
C GLU A 77 -13.76 3.35 -9.34
N MET A 78 -14.64 2.90 -8.46
CA MET A 78 -14.98 1.48 -8.32
C MET A 78 -15.57 0.87 -9.59
N TYR A 79 -16.33 1.65 -10.37
CA TYR A 79 -16.87 1.20 -11.64
C TYR A 79 -15.83 1.23 -12.76
N ALA A 80 -14.97 2.25 -12.77
CA ALA A 80 -13.95 2.42 -13.81
C ALA A 80 -12.70 1.56 -13.61
N HIS A 81 -12.38 1.22 -12.35
CA HIS A 81 -11.15 0.57 -11.95
C HIS A 81 -11.44 -0.55 -10.94
N ASP A 82 -10.66 -1.64 -11.03
CA ASP A 82 -10.69 -2.72 -10.04
C ASP A 82 -9.45 -2.65 -9.14
N ASP A 83 -9.10 -1.45 -8.66
CA ASP A 83 -7.88 -1.22 -7.89
C ASP A 83 -8.12 -0.57 -6.53
N LEU A 84 -9.36 -0.45 -6.08
CA LEU A 84 -9.70 0.05 -4.75
C LEU A 84 -9.99 -1.10 -3.77
N VAL A 85 -9.43 -0.99 -2.57
CA VAL A 85 -9.73 -1.83 -1.41
C VAL A 85 -10.23 -0.93 -0.29
N PHE A 86 -11.49 -1.10 0.09
CA PHE A 86 -12.09 -0.37 1.20
C PHE A 86 -11.84 -1.09 2.50
N ILE A 87 -11.47 -0.34 3.53
CA ILE A 87 -11.31 -0.83 4.89
C ILE A 87 -12.36 -0.11 5.74
N ASN A 88 -13.12 -0.86 6.54
CA ASN A 88 -14.11 -0.31 7.45
C ASN A 88 -13.42 0.25 8.71
N THR A 89 -12.58 1.27 8.52
CA THR A 89 -11.91 2.02 9.56
C THR A 89 -11.93 3.50 9.23
N VAL A 90 -11.81 4.35 10.26
CA VAL A 90 -11.73 5.80 10.06
C VAL A 90 -10.32 6.15 9.62
N ASP A 91 -10.20 6.88 8.51
CA ASP A 91 -8.95 7.41 7.99
C ASP A 91 -8.42 8.51 8.89
N THR A 92 -7.51 8.13 9.78
CA THR A 92 -6.71 9.03 10.61
C THR A 92 -5.27 8.56 10.60
N TYR A 93 -4.35 9.48 10.88
CA TYR A 93 -2.93 9.14 10.98
C TYR A 93 -2.67 8.02 12.01
N ALA A 94 -3.35 8.08 13.16
CA ALA A 94 -3.26 7.07 14.21
C ALA A 94 -3.72 5.66 13.74
N ASN A 95 -4.65 5.59 12.79
CA ASN A 95 -5.18 4.35 12.24
C ASN A 95 -4.39 3.82 11.04
N ASN A 96 -3.29 4.48 10.63
CA ASN A 96 -2.46 3.98 9.54
C ASN A 96 -1.90 2.58 9.83
N THR A 97 -1.67 2.21 11.09
CA THR A 97 -1.28 0.85 11.48
C THR A 97 -2.34 -0.19 11.11
N LEU A 98 -3.64 0.15 11.23
CA LEU A 98 -4.73 -0.74 10.78
C LEU A 98 -4.72 -0.90 9.26
N LYS A 99 -4.49 0.20 8.54
CA LYS A 99 -4.40 0.18 7.09
C LYS A 99 -3.19 -0.61 6.61
N TRP A 100 -2.04 -0.46 7.26
CA TRP A 100 -0.86 -1.27 7.03
C TRP A 100 -1.14 -2.76 7.21
N ASN A 101 -1.80 -3.13 8.32
CA ASN A 101 -2.18 -4.52 8.56
C ASN A 101 -3.15 -5.05 7.49
N ALA A 102 -4.13 -4.23 7.08
CA ALA A 102 -5.07 -4.58 6.01
C ALA A 102 -4.37 -4.85 4.67
N MET A 103 -3.35 -4.06 4.34
CA MET A 103 -2.53 -4.24 3.13
C MET A 103 -1.84 -5.60 3.12
N HIS A 104 -1.22 -5.98 4.25
CA HIS A 104 -0.59 -7.29 4.39
C HIS A 104 -1.59 -8.45 4.38
N GLN A 105 -2.71 -8.32 5.11
CA GLN A 105 -3.74 -9.35 5.15
C GLN A 105 -4.37 -9.55 3.76
N TYR A 106 -4.60 -8.48 3.00
CA TYR A 106 -5.11 -8.57 1.64
C TYR A 106 -4.13 -9.29 0.71
N HIS A 107 -2.84 -8.93 0.77
CA HIS A 107 -1.79 -9.62 0.04
C HIS A 107 -1.78 -11.12 0.36
N GLN A 108 -1.75 -11.50 1.64
CA GLN A 108 -1.72 -12.91 2.04
C GLN A 108 -3.00 -13.67 1.65
N SER A 109 -4.15 -13.00 1.65
CA SER A 109 -5.44 -13.65 1.38
C SER A 109 -5.73 -13.80 -0.12
N PHE A 110 -5.26 -12.85 -0.95
CA PHE A 110 -5.69 -12.73 -2.34
C PHE A 110 -4.55 -12.67 -3.36
N CYS A 111 -3.30 -12.51 -2.92
CA CYS A 111 -2.15 -12.37 -3.80
C CYS A 111 -0.85 -12.92 -3.20
N LYS A 112 -0.94 -14.03 -2.47
CA LYS A 112 0.18 -14.65 -1.73
C LYS A 112 1.34 -15.14 -2.60
N GLU A 113 1.09 -15.36 -3.89
CA GLU A 113 2.08 -15.87 -4.85
C GLU A 113 2.95 -14.73 -5.46
N ALA A 114 2.66 -13.47 -5.12
CA ALA A 114 3.52 -12.37 -5.54
C ALA A 114 4.91 -12.49 -4.90
N PHE A 115 5.96 -12.38 -5.71
CA PHE A 115 7.34 -12.53 -5.21
C PHE A 115 7.73 -11.42 -4.23
N PHE A 116 7.29 -10.19 -4.48
CA PHE A 116 7.59 -9.04 -3.63
C PHE A 116 6.33 -8.29 -3.20
N PHE A 117 6.36 -7.79 -1.97
CA PHE A 117 5.38 -6.85 -1.45
C PHE A 117 6.03 -5.46 -1.34
N MET A 118 5.38 -4.45 -1.90
CA MET A 118 5.81 -3.05 -1.80
C MET A 118 4.69 -2.21 -1.22
N LYS A 119 4.97 -1.49 -0.12
CA LYS A 119 4.09 -0.43 0.36
C LYS A 119 4.50 0.91 -0.24
N LEU A 120 3.52 1.71 -0.67
CA LEU A 120 3.66 3.13 -1.02
C LEU A 120 2.60 3.98 -0.30
N ASP A 121 2.86 5.29 -0.24
CA ASP A 121 1.82 6.31 -0.02
C ASP A 121 1.39 6.87 -1.38
N ASP A 122 0.26 7.57 -1.45
CA ASP A 122 -0.29 8.12 -2.69
C ASP A 122 0.36 9.43 -3.16
N ASP A 123 1.36 9.91 -2.44
CA ASP A 123 2.23 11.04 -2.78
C ASP A 123 3.65 10.61 -3.19
N VAL A 124 3.86 9.30 -3.44
CA VAL A 124 5.15 8.73 -3.86
C VAL A 124 5.09 8.28 -5.32
N VAL A 125 6.17 8.54 -6.07
CA VAL A 125 6.36 8.04 -7.44
C VAL A 125 7.50 7.02 -7.49
N VAL A 126 7.36 5.98 -8.32
CA VAL A 126 8.35 4.91 -8.44
C VAL A 126 8.73 4.71 -9.90
N HIS A 127 10.03 4.61 -10.17
CA HIS A 127 10.54 4.19 -11.47
C HIS A 127 10.65 2.66 -11.52
N PHE A 128 9.59 1.98 -11.95
CA PHE A 128 9.52 0.51 -11.86
C PHE A 128 10.63 -0.23 -12.63
N GLU A 129 10.98 0.20 -13.84
CA GLU A 129 12.04 -0.46 -14.61
C GLU A 129 13.38 -0.44 -13.87
N ARG A 130 13.72 0.72 -13.27
CA ARG A 130 14.93 0.85 -12.46
C ARG A 130 14.85 -0.01 -11.20
N LEU A 131 13.68 -0.09 -10.55
CA LEU A 131 13.48 -0.97 -9.40
C LEU A 131 13.72 -2.44 -9.76
N ILE A 132 13.20 -2.90 -10.90
CA ILE A 132 13.40 -4.28 -11.38
C ILE A 132 14.89 -4.55 -11.62
N LEU A 133 15.60 -3.63 -12.26
CA LEU A 133 17.06 -3.74 -12.43
C LEU A 133 17.82 -3.84 -11.09
N TRP A 134 17.34 -3.16 -10.04
CA TRP A 134 17.92 -3.30 -8.70
C TRP A 134 17.61 -4.65 -8.06
N LEU A 135 16.39 -5.16 -8.24
CA LEU A 135 15.99 -6.49 -7.76
C LEU A 135 16.84 -7.60 -8.40
N GLU A 136 17.03 -7.54 -9.73
CA GLU A 136 17.85 -8.50 -10.48
C GLU A 136 19.34 -8.47 -10.09
N ARG A 137 19.79 -7.39 -9.47
CA ARG A 137 21.18 -7.19 -9.02
C ARG A 137 21.33 -7.34 -7.51
N ASP A 138 20.39 -7.99 -6.83
CA ASP A 138 20.38 -8.17 -5.38
C ASP A 138 20.57 -6.86 -4.60
N PHE A 139 19.95 -5.77 -5.09
CA PHE A 139 20.17 -4.41 -4.59
C PHE A 139 21.66 -4.02 -4.47
N GLY A 140 22.48 -4.43 -5.44
CA GLY A 140 23.93 -4.20 -5.43
C GLY A 140 24.69 -5.07 -4.42
N GLY A 141 24.19 -6.29 -4.17
CA GLY A 141 24.77 -7.23 -3.22
C GLY A 141 24.19 -7.16 -1.80
N LEU A 142 23.32 -6.19 -1.51
CA LEU A 142 22.69 -6.04 -0.19
C LEU A 142 21.81 -7.22 0.19
N THR A 143 21.19 -7.88 -0.80
CA THR A 143 20.29 -9.02 -0.60
C THR A 143 20.90 -10.35 -1.04
N THR A 144 22.16 -10.39 -1.46
CA THR A 144 22.80 -11.64 -1.91
C THR A 144 22.84 -12.67 -0.78
N ASN A 145 22.42 -13.90 -1.10
CA ASN A 145 22.27 -15.02 -0.16
C ASN A 145 21.31 -14.73 1.01
N LYS A 146 20.37 -13.79 0.86
CA LYS A 146 19.31 -13.52 1.84
C LYS A 146 17.99 -14.09 1.33
N THR A 147 17.35 -14.91 2.15
CA THR A 147 16.00 -15.44 1.87
C THR A 147 14.90 -14.50 2.32
N ASP A 148 15.15 -13.76 3.41
CA ASP A 148 14.19 -12.83 4.01
C ASP A 148 14.83 -11.46 4.19
N TRP A 149 14.28 -10.46 3.54
CA TRP A 149 14.80 -9.10 3.61
C TRP A 149 13.71 -8.06 3.43
N LEU A 150 13.99 -6.87 3.94
CA LEU A 150 13.20 -5.67 3.74
C LEU A 150 14.17 -4.54 3.39
N VAL A 151 13.95 -3.90 2.24
CA VAL A 151 14.75 -2.76 1.79
C VAL A 151 13.94 -1.49 1.94
N CYS A 152 14.46 -0.55 2.73
CA CYS A 152 13.88 0.77 2.93
C CYS A 152 14.95 1.74 3.44
N TYR A 153 14.59 3.02 3.57
CA TYR A 153 15.40 3.98 4.30
C TYR A 153 15.39 3.64 5.80
N ARG A 154 16.53 3.20 6.32
CA ARG A 154 16.66 2.70 7.70
C ARG A 154 16.96 3.85 8.65
N ILE A 155 16.05 4.10 9.59
CA ILE A 155 16.23 5.11 10.65
C ILE A 155 16.56 4.38 11.97
N HIS A 156 17.56 4.86 12.70
CA HIS A 156 18.02 4.26 13.97
C HIS A 156 18.12 5.26 15.11
N GLY A 157 18.08 4.72 16.33
CA GLY A 157 18.31 5.49 17.55
C GLY A 157 17.18 6.47 17.91
N VAL A 158 16.08 6.47 17.15
CA VAL A 158 14.92 7.30 17.42
C VAL A 158 14.13 6.78 18.62
N LYS A 159 13.57 7.72 19.39
CA LYS A 159 12.67 7.46 20.52
C LYS A 159 11.34 8.16 20.27
N PRO A 160 10.24 7.71 20.90
CA PRO A 160 8.97 8.42 20.81
C PRO A 160 9.17 9.87 21.22
N ASN A 161 8.73 10.80 20.37
CA ASN A 161 8.69 12.19 20.74
C ASN A 161 7.50 12.40 21.69
N ARG A 162 7.73 13.15 22.77
CA ARG A 162 6.77 13.35 23.86
C ARG A 162 6.23 14.78 23.89
N ASP A 163 6.61 15.60 22.92
CA ASP A 163 6.04 16.93 22.72
C ASP A 163 4.61 16.79 22.14
N PRO A 164 3.56 17.22 22.86
CA PRO A 164 2.18 17.09 22.41
C PRO A 164 1.85 17.95 21.17
N HIS A 165 2.71 18.91 20.81
CA HIS A 165 2.56 19.70 19.58
C HIS A 165 3.29 19.07 18.39
N ASN A 166 4.05 18.00 18.62
CA ASN A 166 4.67 17.25 17.54
C ASN A 166 3.66 16.24 16.96
N LYS A 167 3.73 16.07 15.64
CA LYS A 167 2.89 15.08 14.94
C LYS A 167 3.39 13.64 15.05
N TRP A 168 4.56 13.43 15.66
CA TRP A 168 5.27 12.15 15.81
C TRP A 168 5.55 11.83 17.27
#